data_AF-A0A7G9SD18-F1
#
_entry.id   AF-A0A7G9SD18-F1
#
_cell.length_a   1.000
_cell.length_b   1.000
_cell.length_c   1.000
_cell.angle_alpha   90.00
_cell.angle_beta   90.00
_cell.angle_gamma   90.00
#
_symmetry.space_group_name_H-M   'P 1'
#
loop_
_entity.id
_entity.type
_entity.pdbx_description
1 polymer ?
#
loop_
_entity_poly.entity_id
_entity_poly.type
_entity_poly.pdbx_seq_one_letter_code
_entity_poly.pdbx_strand_id
1 'polypeptide(L)' 'MSTQDRIYFVRRAAEEMELAESATDPTAIEAHRVLQRKYVERASIGERAHEARDPIG' A
#
# COMPACT_ATOMS: atom_id res chain seq x y z
N MET A 1 10.87 -4.46 -8.06
CA MET A 1 10.55 -3.39 -7.10
C MET A 1 11.52 -3.53 -5.94
N SER A 2 12.15 -2.44 -5.50
CA SER A 2 13.12 -2.51 -4.41
C SER A 2 12.43 -2.70 -3.06
N THR A 3 13.16 -3.18 -2.06
CA THR A 3 12.67 -3.24 -0.67
C THR A 3 12.28 -1.85 -0.15
N GLN A 4 13.00 -0.81 -0.57
CA GLN A 4 12.69 0.58 -0.22
C GLN A 4 11.34 1.03 -0.79
N ASP A 5 11.03 0.68 -2.04
CA ASP A 5 9.74 0.99 -2.65
C ASP A 5 8.59 0.28 -1.92
N ARG A 6 8.81 -0.97 -1.48
CA ARG A 6 7.81 -1.72 -0.69
C ARG A 6 7.53 -1.03 0.63
N ILE A 7 8.58 -0.68 1.38
CA ILE A 7 8.46 0.02 2.67
C ILE A 7 7.75 1.36 2.47
N TYR A 8 8.08 2.09 1.40
CA TYR A 8 7.40 3.34 1.06
C TYR A 8 5.90 3.13 0.86
N PHE A 9 5.49 2.14 0.05
CA PHE A 9 4.07 1.89 -0.19
C PHE A 9 3.33 1.39 1.05
N VAL A 10 3.94 0.55 1.88
CA VAL A 10 3.35 0.13 3.16
C VAL A 10 3.13 1.33 4.09
N ARG A 11 4.15 2.19 4.23
CA ARG A 11 4.04 3.39 5.07
C ARG A 11 2.98 4.35 4.57
N ARG A 12 2.96 4.62 3.26
CA ARG A 12 1.93 5.48 2.65
C ARG A 12 0.53 4.88 2.82
N ALA A 13 0.37 3.56 2.68
CA ALA A 13 -0.92 2.91 2.93
C ALA A 13 -1.41 3.12 4.38
N ALA A 14 -0.51 3.02 5.37
CA ALA A 14 -0.85 3.27 6.77
C ALA A 14 -1.24 4.74 7.00
N GLU A 15 -0.46 5.69 6.48
CA GLU A 15 -0.77 7.12 6.58
C GLU A 15 -2.13 7.47 5.95
N GLU A 16 -2.46 6.92 4.78
CA GLU A 16 -3.76 7.17 4.14
C GLU A 16 -4.92 6.54 4.94
N MET A 17 -4.70 5.42 5.65
CA MET A 17 -5.71 4.86 6.55
C MET A 17 -5.98 5.81 7.73
N GLU A 18 -4.92 6.32 8.37
CA GLU A 18 -5.04 7.27 9.49
C GLU A 18 -5.74 8.57 9.05
N LEU A 19 -5.45 9.05 7.84
CA LEU A 19 -6.14 10.21 7.25
C LEU A 19 -7.61 9.91 6.97
N ALA A 20 -7.95 8.70 6.50
CA ALA A 20 -9.34 8.30 6.30
C ALA A 20 -10.11 8.21 7.64
N GLU A 21 -9.46 7.76 8.71
CA GLU A 21 -10.08 7.64 10.04
C GLU A 21 -10.26 9.00 10.74
N SER A 22 -9.37 9.97 10.46
CA SER A 22 -9.43 11.31 11.04
C SER A 22 -10.24 12.32 10.21
N ALA A 23 -10.51 12.02 8.94
CA ALA A 23 -11.31 12.88 8.07
C ALA A 23 -12.79 12.86 8.47
N THR A 24 -13.43 14.03 8.41
CA THR A 24 -14.87 14.20 8.65
C THR A 24 -15.67 14.37 7.35
N ASP A 25 -15.02 14.74 6.25
CA ASP A 25 -15.64 14.83 4.93
C ASP A 25 -15.75 13.43 4.31
N PRO A 26 -16.97 12.93 4.02
CA PRO A 26 -17.17 11.63 3.37
C PRO A 26 -16.39 11.45 2.07
N THR A 27 -16.20 12.52 1.31
CA THR A 27 -15.45 12.48 0.04
C THR A 27 -13.97 12.26 0.29
N ALA A 28 -13.41 12.92 1.31
CA ALA A 28 -12.02 12.77 1.71
C ALA A 28 -11.76 11.36 2.29
N ILE A 29 -12.66 10.85 3.13
CA ILE A 29 -12.59 9.49 3.68
C ILE A 29 -12.49 8.47 2.54
N GLU A 30 -13.38 8.55 1.56
CA GLU A 30 -13.38 7.62 0.43
C GLU A 30 -12.15 7.79 -0.47
N ALA A 31 -11.68 9.02 -0.70
CA ALA A 31 -10.45 9.27 -1.45
C ALA A 31 -9.23 8.64 -0.77
N HIS A 32 -9.08 8.80 0.54
CA HIS A 32 -8.01 8.21 1.33
C HIS A 32 -8.09 6.67 1.33
N ARG A 33 -9.28 6.09 1.45
CA ARG A 33 -9.48 4.63 1.33
C ARG A 33 -9.06 4.08 -0.04
N VAL A 34 -9.39 4.80 -1.12
CA VAL A 34 -8.97 4.41 -2.47
C VAL A 34 -7.46 4.48 -2.63
N LEU A 35 -6.80 5.51 -2.09
CA LEU A 35 -5.36 5.66 -2.12
C LEU A 35 -4.67 4.57 -1.29
N GLN A 36 -5.14 4.32 -0.08
CA GLN A 36 -4.68 3.24 0.80
C GLN A 36 -4.68 1.89 0.07
N ARG A 37 -5.80 1.54 -0.57
CA ARG A 37 -5.93 0.28 -1.30
C ARG A 37 -4.94 0.17 -2.46
N LYS A 38 -4.77 1.24 -3.23
CA LYS A 38 -3.78 1.29 -4.33
C LYS A 38 -2.35 1.14 -3.85
N TYR A 39 -2.01 1.69 -2.67
CA TYR A 39 -0.69 1.53 -2.08
C TYR A 39 -0.47 0.10 -1.56
N VAL A 40 -1.47 -0.52 -0.92
CA VAL A 40 -1.41 -1.93 -0.52
C VAL A 40 -1.20 -2.84 -1.74
N GLU A 41 -1.99 -2.66 -2.80
CA GLU A 41 -1.86 -3.45 -4.02
C GLU A 41 -0.46 -3.35 -4.63
N ARG A 42 0.13 -2.15 -4.64
CA ARG A 42 1.53 -1.95 -5.10
C ARG A 42 2.54 -2.62 -4.18
N ALA A 43 2.37 -2.54 -2.86
CA ALA A 43 3.22 -3.22 -1.90
C ALA A 43 3.20 -4.75 -2.12
N SER A 44 2.01 -5.32 -2.34
CA SER A 44 1.82 -6.77 -2.56
C SER A 44 2.30 -7.28 -3.92
N ILE A 45 2.33 -6.44 -4.97
CA ILE A 45 2.93 -6.82 -6.26
C ILE A 45 4.44 -7.02 -6.12
N GLY A 46 5.11 -6.17 -5.32
CA GLY A 46 6.53 -6.32 -5.02
C GLY A 46 6.87 -7.57 -4.21
N GLU A 47 5.90 -8.15 -3.50
CA GLU A 47 6.01 -9.42 -2.77
C GLU A 47 5.97 -10.62 -3.73
N ARG A 48 4.94 -10.68 -4.59
CA ARG A 48 4.80 -11.74 -5.60
C ARG A 48 5.97 -11.84 -6.57
N ALA A 49 6.53 -10.70 -6.99
CA ALA A 49 7.69 -10.68 -7.89
C ALA A 49 9.01 -11.09 -7.21
N HIS A 50 9.11 -10.94 -5.88
CA HIS A 50 10.26 -11.39 -5.12
C HIS A 50 10.20 -12.90 -4.85
N GLU A 51 9.02 -13.42 -4.48
CA GLU A 51 8.81 -14.87 -4.26
C GLU A 51 9.00 -15.69 -5.55
N ALA A 52 8.59 -15.17 -6.71
CA ALA A 52 8.81 -15.84 -7.99
C ALA A 52 10.29 -15.95 -8.41
N ARG A 53 11.22 -15.28 -7.70
CA ARG A 53 12.67 -15.33 -7.95
C ARG A 53 13.42 -16.29 -7.03
N ASP A 54 12.76 -16.90 -6.06
CA ASP A 54 13.34 -18.04 -5.35
C ASP A 54 12.97 -19.31 -6.12
N PRO A 55 13.88 -19.89 -6.92
CA PRO A 55 13.65 -21.23 -7.46
C PRO A 55 13.53 -22.16 -6.26
N ILE A 56 12.35 -22.76 -6.11
CA ILE A 56 12.18 -23.92 -5.25
C ILE A 56 13.07 -25.03 -5.82
N GLY A 57 14.22 -25.28 -5.18
CA GLY A 57 15.03 -26.49 -5.32
C GLY A 57 15.88 -26.58 -6.58
#